data_AF-B7FTL3-F1
#
_entry.id   AF-B7FTL3-F1
#
_cell.length_a   1.000
_cell.length_b   1.000
_cell.length_c   1.000
_cell.angle_alpha   90.00
_cell.angle_beta   90.00
_cell.angle_gamma   90.00
#
_symmetry.space_group_name_H-M   'P 1'
#
loop_
_entity.id
_entity.type
_entity.pdbx_description
1 polymer ?
#
loop_
_entity_poly.entity_id
_entity_poly.type
_entity_poly.pdbx_seq_one_letter_code
_entity_poly.pdbx_strand_id
1 'polypeptide(L)'
;MARTGYAKGANSGHVTEQRDLKPKPSSRKGKLGKRTALTRAIAREVVGLAPYERRILDMIKTGGASADKRIYKFAKRRLGSHKRALQKREDIKAVNAQQRARAAAGTK
;
A
#
# COMPACT_ATOMS: atom_id res chain seq x y z
N MET A 1 -22.18 -9.23 -18.62
CA MET A 1 -23.50 -9.90 -18.70
C MET A 1 -24.40 -9.04 -19.56
N ALA A 2 -25.11 -9.65 -20.51
CA ALA A 2 -26.08 -8.92 -21.32
C ALA A 2 -27.19 -8.35 -20.43
N ARG A 3 -27.63 -7.13 -20.73
CA ARG A 3 -28.76 -6.51 -20.01
C ARG A 3 -30.05 -7.21 -20.43
N THR A 4 -30.99 -7.37 -19.50
CA THR A 4 -32.21 -8.17 -19.69
C THR A 4 -33.42 -7.36 -20.17
N GLY A 5 -33.31 -6.03 -20.30
CA GLY A 5 -34.44 -5.17 -20.69
C GLY A 5 -35.40 -4.84 -19.54
N TYR A 6 -35.25 -5.46 -18.37
CA TYR A 6 -36.09 -5.17 -17.19
C TYR A 6 -35.69 -3.85 -16.53
N ALA A 7 -36.66 -3.17 -15.91
CA ALA A 7 -36.43 -1.91 -15.20
C ALA A 7 -35.68 -2.08 -13.86
N LYS A 8 -35.71 -3.27 -13.26
CA LYS A 8 -35.08 -3.59 -11.96
C LYS A 8 -34.41 -4.97 -12.01
N GLY A 9 -33.43 -5.20 -11.12
CA GLY A 9 -32.61 -6.42 -11.08
C GLY A 9 -31.15 -6.17 -11.43
N ALA A 10 -30.27 -7.15 -11.18
CA ALA A 10 -28.81 -6.98 -11.31
C ALA A 10 -28.35 -6.69 -12.75
N ASN A 11 -29.05 -7.23 -13.76
CA ASN A 11 -28.76 -7.04 -15.18
C ASN A 11 -29.80 -6.13 -15.87
N SER A 12 -30.44 -5.23 -15.10
CA SER A 12 -31.46 -4.33 -15.62
C SER A 12 -30.94 -3.33 -16.65
N GLY A 13 -31.87 -2.69 -17.33
CA GLY A 13 -31.62 -1.66 -18.33
C GLY A 13 -31.77 -2.16 -19.76
N HIS A 14 -31.67 -1.24 -20.70
CA HIS A 14 -31.88 -1.50 -22.12
C HIS A 14 -30.82 -2.46 -22.68
N VAL A 15 -31.28 -3.48 -23.41
CA VAL A 15 -30.42 -4.45 -24.08
C VAL A 15 -29.53 -3.70 -25.07
N THR A 16 -28.24 -3.70 -24.81
CA THR A 16 -27.24 -2.93 -25.57
C THR A 16 -25.99 -3.77 -25.74
N GLU A 17 -25.41 -3.74 -26.94
CA GLU A 17 -24.11 -4.36 -27.20
C GLU A 17 -23.00 -3.51 -26.56
N GLN A 18 -22.29 -4.06 -25.57
CA GLN A 18 -21.18 -3.37 -24.92
C GLN A 18 -19.95 -3.35 -25.84
N ARG A 19 -19.38 -2.16 -26.02
CA ARG A 19 -18.11 -1.97 -26.74
C ARG A 19 -16.94 -1.98 -25.76
N ASP A 20 -15.88 -2.71 -26.10
CA ASP A 20 -14.62 -2.67 -25.36
C ASP A 20 -13.88 -1.36 -25.63
N LEU A 21 -14.02 -0.41 -24.70
CA LEU A 21 -13.32 0.86 -24.76
C LEU A 21 -11.87 0.72 -24.30
N LYS A 22 -10.93 1.24 -25.11
CA LYS A 22 -9.52 1.36 -24.70
C LYS A 22 -9.42 2.19 -23.41
N PRO A 23 -8.65 1.75 -22.39
CA PRO A 23 -8.49 2.51 -21.17
C PRO A 23 -7.84 3.88 -21.44
N LYS A 24 -8.50 4.93 -20.96
CA LYS A 24 -8.03 6.32 -21.10
C LYS A 24 -6.66 6.51 -20.42
N PRO A 25 -5.72 7.26 -21.02
CA PRO A 25 -4.42 7.53 -20.38
C PRO A 25 -4.52 8.12 -18.96
N SER A 26 -5.56 8.94 -18.69
CA SER A 26 -5.80 9.54 -17.37
C SER A 26 -6.04 8.51 -16.26
N SER A 27 -6.55 7.31 -16.56
CA SER A 27 -6.74 6.24 -15.57
C SER A 27 -5.43 5.62 -15.09
N ARG A 28 -4.31 5.89 -15.77
CA ARG A 28 -2.98 5.41 -15.39
C ARG A 28 -2.26 6.32 -14.40
N LYS A 29 -2.83 7.47 -14.05
CA LYS A 29 -2.25 8.41 -13.07
C LYS A 29 -2.02 7.70 -11.73
N GLY A 30 -0.79 7.79 -11.20
CA GLY A 30 -0.40 7.18 -9.93
C GLY A 30 0.27 5.80 -10.04
N LYS A 31 0.36 5.20 -11.22
CA LYS A 31 1.15 3.98 -11.42
C LYS A 31 2.64 4.24 -11.23
N LEU A 32 3.32 3.31 -10.56
CA LEU A 32 4.74 3.41 -10.26
C LEU A 32 5.57 2.95 -11.48
N GLY A 33 6.34 3.87 -12.07
CA GLY A 33 7.27 3.57 -13.15
C GLY A 33 8.66 3.17 -12.65
N LYS A 34 9.44 2.44 -13.46
CA LYS A 34 10.79 1.96 -13.11
C LYS A 34 11.73 3.08 -12.66
N ARG A 35 11.79 4.19 -13.42
CA ARG A 35 12.61 5.36 -13.10
C ARG A 35 12.22 5.98 -11.76
N THR A 36 10.93 6.21 -11.54
CA THR A 36 10.42 6.80 -10.28
C THR A 36 10.65 5.89 -9.08
N ALA A 37 10.58 4.56 -9.28
CA ALA A 37 10.90 3.59 -8.23
C ALA A 37 12.35 3.72 -7.77
N LEU A 38 13.29 3.77 -8.72
CA LEU A 38 14.72 3.95 -8.45
C LEU A 38 14.98 5.27 -7.71
N THR A 39 14.45 6.40 -8.21
CA THR A 39 14.64 7.70 -7.56
C THR A 39 14.09 7.73 -6.13
N ARG A 40 12.93 7.10 -5.89
CA ARG A 40 12.33 7.01 -4.54
C ARG A 40 13.15 6.12 -3.61
N ALA A 41 13.78 5.06 -4.11
CA ALA A 41 14.64 4.19 -3.32
C ALA A 41 15.90 4.94 -2.85
N ILE A 42 16.57 5.66 -3.78
CA ILE A 42 17.75 6.47 -3.47
C ILE A 42 17.41 7.55 -2.44
N ALA A 43 16.30 8.30 -2.63
CA ALA A 43 15.91 9.33 -1.68
C ALA A 43 15.63 8.78 -0.27
N ARG A 44 15.04 7.57 -0.18
CA ARG A 44 14.76 6.91 1.10
C ARG A 44 16.04 6.44 1.79
N GLU A 45 17.05 6.02 1.04
CA GLU A 45 18.36 5.66 1.56
C GLU A 45 19.09 6.87 2.14
N VAL A 46 19.08 8.01 1.43
CA VAL A 46 19.77 9.24 1.86
C VAL A 46 19.07 9.90 3.06
N VAL A 47 17.75 10.06 3.03
CA VAL A 47 17.01 10.80 4.08
C VAL A 47 16.65 9.92 5.28
N GLY A 48 16.51 8.61 5.07
CA GLY A 48 16.11 7.66 6.10
C GLY A 48 14.63 7.74 6.50
N LEU A 49 14.32 7.28 7.72
CA LEU A 49 12.95 7.18 8.25
C LEU A 49 12.56 8.37 9.13
N ALA A 50 11.31 8.81 8.99
CA ALA A 50 10.76 9.86 9.85
C ALA A 50 10.64 9.38 11.32
N PRO A 51 10.61 10.30 12.32
CA PRO A 51 10.57 9.91 13.74
C PRO A 51 9.40 8.98 14.11
N TYR A 52 8.21 9.19 13.53
CA TYR A 52 7.06 8.33 13.77
C TYR A 52 7.20 6.95 13.09
N GLU A 53 7.93 6.87 11.98
CA GLU A 53 8.21 5.62 11.26
C GLU A 53 9.25 4.79 12.01
N ARG A 54 10.27 5.44 12.57
CA ARG A 54 11.24 4.80 13.48
C ARG A 54 10.55 4.18 14.70
N ARG A 55 9.65 4.92 15.36
CA ARG A 55 8.87 4.39 16.49
C ARG A 55 8.00 3.19 16.10
N ILE A 56 7.44 3.17 14.88
CA ILE A 56 6.70 2.01 14.36
C ILE A 56 7.64 0.82 14.16
N LEU A 57 8.82 1.03 13.62
CA LEU A 57 9.85 -0.01 13.46
C LEU A 57 10.26 -0.59 14.81
N ASP A 58 10.46 0.25 15.83
CA ASP A 58 10.81 -0.20 17.18
C ASP A 58 9.67 -1.04 17.78
N MET A 59 8.42 -0.59 17.65
CA MET A 59 7.24 -1.37 18.08
C MET A 59 7.13 -2.73 17.37
N ILE A 60 7.58 -2.82 16.11
CA ILE A 60 7.64 -4.09 15.36
C ILE A 60 8.76 -4.98 15.90
N LYS A 61 9.93 -4.42 16.23
CA LYS A 61 11.09 -5.16 16.74
C LYS A 61 10.88 -5.71 18.15
N THR A 62 10.23 -4.96 19.04
CA THR A 62 9.94 -5.41 20.43
C THR A 62 9.06 -6.66 20.46
N GLY A 63 8.23 -6.89 19.44
CA GLY A 63 7.42 -8.11 19.32
C GLY A 63 6.27 -8.24 20.34
N GLY A 64 5.39 -9.21 20.12
CA GLY A 64 4.28 -9.60 21.01
C GLY A 64 2.91 -9.75 20.31
N ALA A 65 2.02 -10.56 20.87
CA ALA A 65 0.70 -10.87 20.29
C ALA A 65 -0.21 -9.64 20.11
N SER A 66 0.00 -8.57 20.89
CA SER A 66 -0.77 -7.32 20.85
C SER A 66 -0.09 -6.17 20.10
N ALA A 67 1.07 -6.41 19.48
CA ALA A 67 1.88 -5.35 18.84
C ALA A 67 1.17 -4.74 17.62
N ASP A 68 0.54 -5.54 16.76
CA ASP A 68 -0.08 -5.05 15.53
C ASP A 68 -1.24 -4.07 15.78
N LYS A 69 -2.05 -4.32 16.82
CA LYS A 69 -3.14 -3.41 17.21
C LYS A 69 -2.62 -2.10 17.79
N ARG A 70 -1.51 -2.14 18.55
CA ARG A 70 -0.83 -0.94 19.08
C ARG A 70 -0.21 -0.10 17.96
N ILE A 71 0.48 -0.75 17.01
CA ILE A 71 1.06 -0.11 15.83
C ILE A 71 -0.02 0.58 15.01
N TYR A 72 -1.12 -0.13 14.72
CA TYR A 72 -2.25 0.42 13.98
C TYR A 72 -2.85 1.64 14.69
N LYS A 73 -3.11 1.57 16.01
CA LYS A 73 -3.65 2.71 16.77
C LYS A 73 -2.70 3.91 16.74
N PHE A 74 -1.38 3.67 16.85
CA PHE A 74 -0.40 4.73 16.75
C PHE A 74 -0.34 5.35 15.36
N ALA A 75 -0.28 4.53 14.31
CA ALA A 75 -0.24 4.99 12.92
C ALA A 75 -1.51 5.73 12.53
N LYS A 76 -2.70 5.27 12.96
CA LYS A 76 -3.97 5.96 12.73
C LYS A 76 -4.02 7.32 13.42
N ARG A 77 -3.50 7.44 14.65
CA ARG A 77 -3.40 8.74 15.34
C ARG A 77 -2.46 9.72 14.63
N ARG A 78 -1.45 9.24 13.91
CA ARG A 78 -0.50 10.08 13.16
C ARG A 78 -0.96 10.40 11.73
N LEU A 79 -1.61 9.47 11.03
CA LEU A 79 -1.98 9.58 9.61
C LEU A 79 -3.48 9.87 9.37
N GLY A 80 -4.31 9.78 10.40
CA GLY A 80 -5.74 10.10 10.40
C GLY A 80 -6.67 8.99 9.91
N SER A 81 -6.31 8.24 8.86
CA SER A 81 -7.22 7.27 8.21
C SER A 81 -6.80 5.81 8.36
N HIS A 82 -7.79 4.91 8.33
CA HIS A 82 -7.60 3.46 8.45
C HIS A 82 -6.72 2.88 7.33
N LYS A 83 -7.05 3.19 6.07
CA LYS A 83 -6.33 2.65 4.90
C LYS A 83 -4.86 3.09 4.90
N ARG A 84 -4.56 4.36 5.23
CA ARG A 84 -3.18 4.86 5.31
C ARG A 84 -2.41 4.22 6.47
N ALA A 85 -3.05 4.01 7.61
CA ALA A 85 -2.42 3.36 8.76
C ALA A 85 -2.03 1.91 8.46
N LEU A 86 -2.91 1.14 7.81
CA LEU A 86 -2.61 -0.22 7.37
C LEU A 86 -1.48 -0.23 6.34
N GLN A 87 -1.56 0.62 5.31
CA GLN A 87 -0.51 0.69 4.30
C GLN A 87 0.85 1.01 4.93
N LYS A 88 0.91 2.00 5.84
CA LYS A 88 2.15 2.38 6.50
C LYS A 88 2.69 1.25 7.38
N ARG A 89 1.83 0.49 8.06
CA ARG A 89 2.24 -0.68 8.83
C ARG A 89 2.92 -1.72 7.93
N GLU A 90 2.29 -2.07 6.81
CA GLU A 90 2.86 -3.05 5.87
C GLU A 90 4.16 -2.54 5.22
N ASP A 91 4.23 -1.25 4.88
CA ASP A 91 5.45 -0.64 4.35
C ASP A 91 6.62 -0.78 5.34
N ILE A 92 6.40 -0.50 6.64
CA ILE A 92 7.47 -0.62 7.65
C ILE A 92 7.81 -2.09 7.97
N LYS A 93 6.84 -3.00 7.92
CA LYS A 93 7.11 -4.45 8.00
C LYS A 93 8.02 -4.90 6.86
N ALA A 94 7.77 -4.42 5.63
CA ALA A 94 8.62 -4.71 4.48
C ALA A 94 10.04 -4.15 4.65
N VAL A 95 10.17 -2.93 5.17
CA VAL A 95 11.49 -2.34 5.50
C VAL A 95 12.24 -3.19 6.53
N ASN A 96 11.56 -3.65 7.59
CA ASN A 96 12.17 -4.51 8.60
C ASN A 96 12.66 -5.84 8.00
N ALA A 97 11.86 -6.46 7.13
CA ALA A 97 12.24 -7.69 6.43
C ALA A 97 13.48 -7.48 5.55
N GLN A 98 13.52 -6.38 4.79
CA GLN A 98 14.68 -6.01 3.97
C GLN A 98 15.94 -5.77 4.82
N GLN A 99 15.81 -5.09 5.96
CA GLN A 99 16.93 -4.88 6.89
C GLN A 99 17.48 -6.20 7.44
N ARG A 100 16.59 -7.12 7.85
CA ARG A 100 16.99 -8.46 8.34
C ARG A 100 17.68 -9.28 7.24
N ALA A 101 17.15 -9.25 6.02
CA ALA A 101 17.76 -9.95 4.88
C ALA A 101 19.16 -9.40 4.53
N ARG A 102 19.32 -8.06 4.53
CA ARG A 102 20.63 -7.42 4.32
C ARG A 102 21.63 -7.79 5.42
N ALA A 103 21.20 -7.79 6.68
CA ALA A 103 22.06 -8.17 7.80
C ALA A 103 22.54 -9.63 7.69
N ALA A 104 21.68 -10.56 7.27
CA ALA A 104 22.05 -11.96 7.04
C ALA A 104 22.97 -12.17 5.82
N ALA A 105 22.90 -11.29 4.82
CA ALA A 105 23.76 -11.36 3.63
C ALA A 105 25.18 -10.84 3.89
N GLY A 106 25.35 -9.88 4.82
CA GLY A 106 26.66 -9.33 5.19
C GLY A 106 27.48 -10.18 6.15
N THR A 107 26.94 -11.30 6.63
CA THR A 107 27.63 -12.30 7.48
C THR A 107 28.24 -13.46 6.68
N LYS A 108 28.37 -13.31 5.35
CA LYS A 108 29.10 -14.22 4.47
C LYS A 108 30.26 -13.50 3.81
#